data_AF-A0A3G1KNC0-F1
#
_entry.id   AF-A0A3G1KNC0-F1
#
_cell.length_a   1.000
_cell.length_b   1.000
_cell.length_c   1.000
_cell.angle_alpha   90.00
_cell.angle_beta   90.00
_cell.angle_gamma   90.00
#
_symmetry.space_group_name_H-M   'P 1'
#
loop_
_entity.id
_entity.type
_entity.pdbx_description
1 polymer ?
#
loop_
_entity_poly.entity_id
_entity_poly.type
_entity_poly.pdbx_seq_one_letter_code
_entity_poly.pdbx_strand_id
1 'polypeptide(L)'
;MQLYLIVALLFAITVALFAVQNAAPVDINFLIYQFKGISLVVVILISVLFGSLIVFLLSMVKQVSLMKRIYHLEKRKQSLEAELEKLREKNELPRQEQAAPEEESAPDAATS
;
A
#
# COMPACT_ATOMS: atom_id res chain seq x y z
N MET A 1 10.59 4.46 -19.93
CA MET A 1 11.75 3.89 -19.22
C MET A 1 13.07 4.55 -19.63
N GLN A 2 13.42 4.62 -20.91
CA GLN A 2 14.68 5.25 -21.36
C GLN A 2 14.78 6.76 -21.05
N LEU A 3 13.67 7.50 -21.15
CA LEU A 3 13.63 8.93 -20.80
C LEU A 3 14.05 9.19 -19.34
N TYR A 4 13.60 8.34 -18.40
CA TYR A 4 13.99 8.47 -16.99
C TYR A 4 15.50 8.28 -16.80
N LEU A 5 16.12 7.35 -17.53
CA LEU A 5 17.57 7.15 -17.48
C LEU A 5 18.33 8.34 -18.07
N ILE A 6 17.86 8.89 -19.19
CA ILE A 6 18.46 10.08 -19.80
C ILE A 6 18.37 11.27 -18.85
N VAL A 7 17.21 11.52 -18.25
CA VAL A 7 17.01 12.60 -17.27
C VAL A 7 17.86 12.37 -16.02
N ALA A 8 17.93 11.14 -15.50
CA ALA A 8 18.77 10.80 -14.36
C ALA A 8 20.26 11.02 -14.65
N LEU A 9 20.71 10.71 -15.86
CA LEU A 9 22.09 10.93 -16.28
C LEU A 9 22.41 12.43 -16.38
N LEU A 10 21.54 13.23 -16.99
CA LEU A 10 21.69 14.69 -17.04
C LEU A 10 21.73 15.31 -15.64
N PHE A 11 20.87 14.83 -14.74
CA PHE A 11 20.86 15.24 -13.35
C PHE A 11 22.17 14.85 -12.65
N ALA A 12 22.66 13.62 -12.82
CA ALA A 12 23.91 13.15 -12.24
C ALA A 12 25.11 13.99 -12.73
N ILE A 13 25.17 14.35 -14.02
CA ILE A 13 26.19 15.26 -14.56
C ILE A 13 26.11 16.63 -13.87
N THR A 14 24.91 17.17 -13.71
CA THR A 14 24.70 18.46 -13.04
C THR A 14 25.19 18.42 -11.58
N VAL A 15 24.86 17.35 -10.84
CA VAL A 15 25.34 17.14 -9.47
C VAL A 15 26.86 16.99 -9.44
N ALA A 16 27.47 16.27 -10.39
CA ALA A 16 28.92 16.13 -10.47
C ALA A 16 29.62 17.47 -10.76
N LEU A 17 29.08 18.29 -11.66
CA LEU A 17 29.59 19.64 -11.92
C LEU A 17 29.48 20.53 -10.67
N PHE A 18 28.34 20.48 -9.98
CA PHE A 18 28.15 21.16 -8.70
C PHE A 18 29.18 20.68 -7.66
N ALA A 19 29.45 19.37 -7.60
CA ALA A 19 30.39 18.77 -6.68
C ALA A 19 31.83 19.27 -6.91
N VAL A 20 32.27 19.33 -8.17
CA VAL A 20 33.61 19.80 -8.54
C VAL A 20 33.77 21.29 -8.24
N GLN A 21 32.76 22.11 -8.58
CA GLN A 21 32.82 23.56 -8.33
C GLN A 21 32.79 23.91 -6.84
N ASN A 22 32.12 23.09 -6.03
CA ASN A 22 32.01 23.29 -4.58
C ASN A 22 32.94 22.36 -3.79
N ALA A 23 34.04 21.89 -4.41
CA ALA A 23 35.06 21.07 -3.76
C ALA A 23 35.96 21.89 -2.81
N ALA A 24 35.47 23.02 -2.30
CA ALA A 24 36.17 23.82 -1.32
C ALA A 24 36.36 23.01 -0.03
N PRO A 25 37.60 22.92 0.50
CA PRO A 25 37.86 22.24 1.75
C PRO A 25 37.20 23.01 2.90
N VAL A 26 36.48 22.28 3.76
CA VAL A 26 35.89 22.80 4.98
C VAL A 26 36.37 21.99 6.17
N ASP A 27 36.56 22.68 7.29
CA ASP A 27 36.87 22.06 8.57
C ASP A 27 35.58 21.80 9.35
N ILE A 28 35.42 20.57 9.80
CA ILE A 28 34.23 20.10 10.51
C ILE A 28 34.62 19.72 11.93
N ASN A 29 34.05 20.41 12.90
CA ASN A 29 34.17 20.07 14.30
C ASN A 29 32.89 19.34 14.73
N PHE A 30 33.02 18.05 15.06
CA PHE A 30 31.90 17.20 15.45
C PHE A 30 32.12 16.61 16.85
N LEU A 31 31.54 17.26 17.87
CA LEU A 31 31.75 16.94 19.29
C LEU A 31 33.25 16.86 19.63
N ILE A 32 33.80 15.65 19.74
CA ILE A 32 35.22 15.37 20.03
C ILE A 32 36.08 15.14 18.78
N TYR A 33 35.46 14.95 17.61
CA TYR A 33 36.15 14.70 16.36
C TYR A 33 36.35 15.99 15.57
N GLN A 34 37.50 16.12 14.92
CA GLN A 34 37.80 17.21 14.00
C GLN A 34 38.26 16.61 12.68
N PHE A 35 37.56 16.99 11.61
CA PHE A 35 37.90 16.59 10.26
C PHE A 35 38.33 17.82 9.47
N LYS A 36 39.53 17.77 8.89
CA LYS A 36 40.09 18.90 8.15
C LYS A 36 40.19 18.59 6.67
N GLY A 37 39.98 19.61 5.84
CA GLY A 37 40.16 19.50 4.39
C GLY A 37 39.14 18.60 3.69
N ILE A 38 37.99 18.33 4.30
CA ILE A 38 36.92 17.56 3.64
C ILE A 38 36.17 18.50 2.69
N SER A 39 35.85 18.02 1.49
CA SER A 39 35.00 18.78 0.56
C SER A 39 33.58 18.93 1.12
N LEU A 40 33.04 20.15 1.10
CA LEU A 40 31.69 20.47 1.56
C LEU A 40 30.62 19.54 0.95
N VAL A 41 30.76 19.20 -0.33
CA VAL A 41 29.79 18.36 -1.04
C VAL A 41 29.75 16.94 -0.48
N VAL A 42 30.90 16.39 -0.08
CA VAL A 42 30.96 15.06 0.54
C VAL A 42 30.16 15.03 1.83
N VAL A 43 30.24 16.11 2.63
CA VAL A 43 29.46 16.26 3.87
C VAL A 43 27.96 16.28 3.59
N ILE A 44 27.54 17.06 2.59
CA ILE A 44 26.13 17.18 2.19
C ILE A 44 25.60 15.81 1.71
N LEU A 45 26.35 15.13 0.84
CA LEU A 45 25.94 13.82 0.30
C LEU A 45 25.78 12.78 1.42
N ILE A 46 26.73 12.71 2.34
CA ILE A 46 26.65 11.80 3.49
C ILE A 46 25.44 12.15 4.37
N SER A 47 25.20 13.43 4.64
CA SER A 47 24.08 13.89 5.46
C SER A 47 22.73 13.54 4.82
N VAL A 48 22.59 13.78 3.51
CA VAL A 48 21.38 13.42 2.74
C VAL A 48 21.21 11.91 2.70
N LEU A 49 22.28 11.14 2.53
CA LEU A 49 22.25 9.68 2.55
C LEU A 49 21.72 9.16 3.90
N PHE A 50 22.26 9.63 5.02
CA PHE A 50 21.77 9.24 6.35
C PHE A 50 20.32 9.70 6.59
N GLY A 51 19.98 10.93 6.22
CA GLY A 51 18.61 11.45 6.36
C GLY A 51 17.60 10.62 5.55
N SER A 52 17.90 10.34 4.29
CA SER A 52 17.08 9.50 3.41
C SER A 52 16.97 8.06 3.90
N LEU A 53 18.05 7.50 4.47
CA LEU A 53 18.05 6.18 5.08
C LEU A 53 17.06 6.14 6.26
N ILE A 54 17.10 7.11 7.18
CA ILE A 54 16.16 7.19 8.30
C ILE A 54 14.71 7.28 7.78
N VAL A 55 14.43 8.15 6.81
CA VAL A 55 13.10 8.27 6.21
C VAL A 55 12.66 6.95 5.55
N PHE A 56 13.56 6.28 4.85
CA PHE A 56 13.31 4.98 4.24
C PHE A 56 12.94 3.92 5.29
N LEU A 57 13.71 3.80 6.38
CA LEU A 57 13.41 2.87 7.48
C LEU A 57 12.03 3.15 8.10
N LEU A 58 11.72 4.43 8.39
CA LEU A 58 10.41 4.81 8.93
C LEU A 58 9.27 4.48 7.95
N SER A 59 9.48 4.72 6.66
CA SER A 59 8.53 4.38 5.60
C SER A 59 8.29 2.88 5.53
N MET A 60 9.35 2.07 5.66
CA MET A 60 9.25 0.61 5.63
C MET A 60 8.36 0.06 6.76
N VAL A 61 8.51 0.59 7.98
CA VAL A 61 7.66 0.23 9.13
C VAL A 61 6.19 0.57 8.85
N LYS A 62 5.92 1.77 8.30
CA LYS A 62 4.58 2.18 7.90
C LYS A 62 4.01 1.25 6.83
N GLN A 63 4.81 0.87 5.84
CA GLN A 63 4.39 0.02 4.74
C GLN A 63 4.00 -1.39 5.20
N VAL A 64 4.71 -1.96 6.18
CA VAL A 64 4.32 -3.22 6.81
C VAL A 64 2.96 -3.11 7.51
N SER A 65 2.69 -2.01 8.22
CA SER A 65 1.39 -1.77 8.85
C SER A 65 0.26 -1.68 7.82
N LEU A 66 0.50 -0.96 6.71
CA LEU A 66 -0.45 -0.85 5.61
C LEU A 66 -0.74 -2.21 4.97
N MET A 67 0.29 -3.02 4.75
CA MET A 67 0.14 -4.35 4.17
C MET A 67 -0.67 -5.29 5.08
N LYS A 68 -0.47 -5.22 6.41
CA LYS A 68 -1.33 -5.92 7.38
C LYS A 68 -2.77 -5.44 7.33
N ARG A 69 -2.99 -4.12 7.23
CA ARG A 69 -4.35 -3.56 7.09
C ARG A 69 -5.03 -4.08 5.83
N ILE A 70 -4.35 -4.05 4.68
CA ILE A 70 -4.88 -4.58 3.41
C ILE A 70 -5.33 -6.04 3.59
N TYR A 71 -4.47 -6.89 4.16
CA TYR A 71 -4.82 -8.29 4.42
C TYR A 71 -6.05 -8.45 5.32
N HIS A 72 -6.14 -7.67 6.41
CA HIS A 72 -7.30 -7.72 7.30
C HIS A 72 -8.59 -7.22 6.62
N LEU A 73 -8.50 -6.18 5.78
CA LEU A 73 -9.64 -5.65 5.03
C LEU A 73 -10.12 -6.67 4.00
N GLU A 74 -9.23 -7.32 3.27
CA GLU A 74 -9.56 -8.38 2.31
C GLU A 74 -10.27 -9.56 3.00
N LYS A 75 -9.74 -10.02 4.15
CA LYS A 75 -10.36 -11.12 4.90
C LYS A 75 -11.77 -10.76 5.41
N ARG A 76 -11.96 -9.52 5.88
CA ARG A 76 -13.29 -9.03 6.30
C ARG A 76 -14.25 -8.97 5.11
N LYS A 77 -13.79 -8.47 3.97
CA LYS A 77 -14.59 -8.41 2.75
C LYS A 77 -15.09 -9.81 2.37
N GLN A 78 -14.21 -10.80 2.34
CA GLN A 78 -14.58 -12.20 2.05
C GLN A 78 -15.59 -12.76 3.05
N SER A 79 -15.43 -12.50 4.36
CA SER A 79 -16.39 -13.00 5.36
C SER A 79 -17.77 -12.34 5.21
N LEU A 80 -17.80 -11.03 4.93
CA LEU A 80 -19.03 -10.28 4.70
C LEU A 80 -19.74 -10.75 3.41
N GLU A 81 -18.99 -11.02 2.34
CA GLU A 81 -19.54 -11.59 1.10
C GLU A 81 -20.16 -12.98 1.33
N ALA A 82 -19.48 -13.85 2.07
CA ALA A 82 -19.99 -15.18 2.42
C ALA A 82 -21.23 -15.13 3.33
N GLU A 83 -21.31 -14.17 4.26
CA GLU A 83 -22.48 -13.97 5.10
C GLU A 83 -23.68 -13.44 4.30
N LEU A 84 -23.43 -12.53 3.35
CA LEU A 84 -24.42 -12.05 2.39
C LEU A 84 -25.01 -13.18 1.55
N GLU A 85 -24.15 -14.09 1.06
CA GLU A 85 -24.57 -15.26 0.29
C GLU A 85 -25.45 -16.20 1.13
N LYS A 86 -25.02 -16.55 2.34
CA LYS A 86 -25.82 -17.38 3.27
C LYS A 86 -27.17 -16.76 3.63
N LEU A 87 -27.22 -15.44 3.83
CA LEU A 87 -28.46 -14.73 4.12
C LEU A 87 -29.40 -14.66 2.91
N ARG A 88 -28.87 -14.63 1.68
CA ARG A 88 -29.67 -14.74 0.45
C ARG A 88 -30.25 -16.14 0.31
N GLU A 89 -29.44 -17.18 0.44
CA GLU A 89 -29.91 -18.58 0.43
C GLU A 89 -31.00 -18.81 1.48
N LYS A 90 -30.79 -18.32 2.71
CA LYS A 90 -31.76 -18.43 3.81
C LYS A 90 -33.05 -17.63 3.58
N ASN A 91 -33.05 -16.57 2.76
CA ASN A 91 -34.26 -15.82 2.40
C ASN A 91 -34.97 -16.36 1.15
N GLU A 92 -34.29 -17.19 0.34
CA GLU A 92 -34.88 -17.86 -0.82
C GLU A 92 -35.63 -19.16 -0.41
N LEU A 93 -35.15 -19.87 0.60
CA LEU A 93 -35.79 -21.08 1.16
C LEU A 93 -37.21 -20.84 1.75
N PRO A 94 -37.52 -19.74 2.48
CA PRO A 94 -38.86 -19.47 3.03
C PRO A 94 -39.91 -19.13 1.97
N ARG A 95 -39.50 -18.69 0.77
CA ARG A 95 -40.41 -18.29 -0.31
C ARG A 95 -40.95 -19.47 -1.11
N GLN A 96 -40.24 -20.60 -1.14
CA GLN A 96 -40.69 -21.80 -1.85
C GLN A 96 -41.70 -22.62 -1.03
N GLU A 97 -41.64 -22.58 0.30
CA GLU A 97 -42.59 -23.30 1.18
C GLU A 97 -43.98 -22.60 1.28
N GLN A 98 -44.05 -21.29 1.02
CA GLN A 98 -45.31 -20.50 1.13
C GLN A 98 -46.05 -20.31 -0.20
N ALA A 99 -45.57 -20.93 -1.29
CA ALA A 99 -46.14 -20.80 -2.63
C ALA A 99 -46.84 -22.08 -3.14
N ALA A 100 -47.37 -22.91 -2.25
CA ALA A 100 -48.33 -23.96 -2.61
C ALA A 100 -49.75 -23.46 -2.29
N PRO A 101 -50.58 -23.11 -3.28
CA PRO A 101 -52.00 -22.91 -3.04
C PRO A 101 -52.63 -24.27 -2.77
N GLU A 102 -53.35 -24.32 -1.66
CA GLU A 102 -54.36 -25.29 -1.32
C GLU A 102 -55.33 -25.48 -2.51
N GLU A 103 -55.13 -26.50 -3.34
CA GLU A 103 -56.20 -27.02 -4.21
C GLU A 103 -57.04 -28.01 -3.40
N GLU A 104 -57.99 -27.41 -2.69
CA GLU A 104 -59.40 -27.82 -2.59
C GLU A 104 -59.66 -29.34 -2.57
N SER A 105 -59.80 -29.84 -1.35
CA SER A 105 -60.42 -31.14 -1.09
C SER A 105 -61.96 -31.01 -1.10
N ALA A 106 -62.59 -31.97 -1.80
CA ALA A 106 -63.97 -32.50 -1.68
C ALA A 106 -65.04 -31.99 -2.68
N PRO A 107 -66.11 -32.78 -2.96
CA PRO A 107 -66.20 -34.24 -3.12
C PRO A 107 -67.00 -34.67 -4.38
N ASP A 108 -66.92 -35.96 -4.67
CA ASP A 108 -67.78 -36.78 -5.54
C ASP A 108 -69.30 -36.46 -5.43
N ALA A 109 -69.96 -36.17 -6.56
CA ALA A 109 -71.41 -36.28 -6.73
C ALA A 109 -71.88 -36.24 -8.22
N ALA A 110 -72.11 -37.43 -8.79
CA ALA A 110 -73.25 -37.85 -9.61
C ALA A 110 -73.71 -37.10 -10.90
N THR A 111 -74.15 -37.94 -11.87
CA THR A 111 -75.00 -37.68 -13.07
C THR A 111 -74.31 -37.05 -14.29
N SER A 112 -74.47 -37.50 -15.55
CA SER A 112 -75.28 -38.53 -16.21
C SER A 112 -74.63 -38.91 -17.54
#